data_AF-U5QPL8-F1
#
_entry.id   AF-U5QPL8-F1
#
_cell.length_a   1.000
_cell.length_b   1.000
_cell.length_c   1.000
_cell.angle_alpha   90.00
_cell.angle_beta   90.00
_cell.angle_gamma   90.00
#
_symmetry.space_group_name_H-M   'P 1'
#
loop_
_entity.id
_entity.type
_entity.pdbx_description
1 polymer ?
#
loop_
_entity_poly.entity_id
_entity_poly.type
_entity_poly.pdbx_seq_one_letter_code
_entity_poly.pdbx_strand_id
1 'polypeptide(L)'
;MADSQITADLDTTIAALQRGLTSVPADQALALIDRWQQALQGTDLAEDLGQLKAALGNGDTAQLGSLLTDLGEDSAETATKAGATGEVASKLQQLSQLLVQAGGSLQ
;
A
#
# COMPACT_ATOMS: atom_id res chain seq x y z
N MET A 1 5.13 2.31 20.07
CA MET A 1 3.68 2.63 19.88
C MET A 1 3.37 2.94 18.42
N ALA A 2 4.32 3.44 17.61
CA ALA A 2 4.12 3.63 16.16
C ALA A 2 3.90 2.31 15.41
N ASP A 3 4.60 1.24 15.79
CA ASP A 3 4.47 -0.09 15.17
C ASP A 3 3.03 -0.63 15.23
N SER A 4 2.36 -0.46 16.37
CA SER A 4 0.99 -0.95 16.58
C SER A 4 -0.04 -0.25 15.69
N GLN A 5 0.18 1.02 15.39
CA GLN A 5 -0.68 1.80 14.49
C GLN A 5 -0.49 1.34 13.04
N ILE A 6 0.77 1.18 12.63
CA ILE A 6 1.15 0.69 11.30
C ILE A 6 0.56 -0.70 11.04
N THR A 7 0.66 -1.60 12.02
CA THR A 7 0.05 -2.94 11.97
C THR A 7 -1.47 -2.90 11.77
N ALA A 8 -2.18 -1.99 12.46
CA ALA A 8 -3.63 -1.87 12.32
C ALA A 8 -4.07 -1.26 10.98
N ASP A 9 -3.31 -0.27 10.50
CA ASP A 9 -3.53 0.30 9.16
C ASP A 9 -3.24 -0.76 8.08
N LEU A 10 -2.15 -1.54 8.22
CA LEU A 10 -1.82 -2.70 7.37
C LEU A 10 -2.95 -3.74 7.32
N ASP A 11 -3.48 -4.17 8.47
CA ASP A 11 -4.61 -5.12 8.51
C ASP A 11 -5.83 -4.57 7.77
N THR A 12 -6.10 -3.29 7.93
CA THR A 12 -7.22 -2.62 7.27
C THR A 12 -7.01 -2.62 5.76
N THR A 13 -5.81 -2.28 5.28
CA THR A 13 -5.47 -2.32 3.85
C THR A 13 -5.56 -3.74 3.29
N ILE A 14 -5.02 -4.73 4.00
CA ILE A 14 -5.03 -6.15 3.61
C ILE A 14 -6.49 -6.63 3.47
N ALA A 15 -7.33 -6.38 4.46
CA ALA A 15 -8.74 -6.78 4.43
C ALA A 15 -9.52 -6.06 3.31
N ALA A 16 -9.17 -4.82 3.01
CA ALA A 16 -9.76 -4.04 1.93
C ALA A 16 -9.37 -4.61 0.55
N LEU A 17 -8.08 -4.89 0.34
CA LEU A 17 -7.57 -5.48 -0.90
C LEU A 17 -8.05 -6.92 -1.11
N GLN A 18 -8.18 -7.72 -0.05
CA GLN A 18 -8.75 -9.06 -0.12
C GLN A 18 -10.23 -9.06 -0.55
N ARG A 19 -10.96 -7.98 -0.27
CA ARG A 19 -12.32 -7.76 -0.79
C ARG A 19 -12.34 -7.23 -2.23
N GLY A 20 -11.17 -6.94 -2.81
CA GLY A 20 -10.97 -6.37 -4.14
C GLY A 20 -10.86 -4.85 -4.12
N LEU A 21 -9.94 -4.30 -4.91
CA LEU A 21 -9.73 -2.84 -5.07
C LEU A 21 -11.02 -2.09 -5.43
N THR A 22 -11.92 -2.71 -6.19
CA THR A 22 -13.21 -2.14 -6.57
C THR A 22 -14.22 -2.08 -5.42
N SER A 23 -14.00 -2.85 -4.36
CA SER A 23 -14.81 -2.84 -3.14
C SER A 23 -14.36 -1.76 -2.14
N VAL A 24 -13.20 -1.14 -2.37
CA VAL A 24 -12.68 -0.05 -1.54
C VAL A 24 -13.15 1.28 -2.10
N PRO A 25 -13.92 2.09 -1.35
CA PRO A 25 -14.25 3.44 -1.75
C PRO A 25 -12.98 4.25 -1.99
N ALA A 26 -12.98 5.08 -3.05
CA ALA A 26 -11.84 5.94 -3.36
C ALA A 26 -11.43 6.81 -2.16
N ASP A 27 -12.39 7.38 -1.43
CA ASP A 27 -12.13 8.14 -0.19
C ASP A 27 -11.40 7.33 0.88
N GLN A 28 -11.74 6.04 1.02
CA GLN A 28 -11.11 5.17 2.00
C GLN A 28 -9.70 4.79 1.56
N ALA A 29 -9.50 4.51 0.27
CA ALA A 29 -8.17 4.29 -0.30
C ALA A 29 -7.28 5.52 -0.12
N LEU A 30 -7.79 6.73 -0.42
CA LEU A 30 -7.06 7.98 -0.25
C LEU A 30 -6.67 8.23 1.22
N ALA A 31 -7.57 7.96 2.17
CA ALA A 31 -7.28 8.10 3.60
C ALA A 31 -6.22 7.10 4.10
N LEU A 32 -6.25 5.87 3.59
CA LEU A 32 -5.23 4.84 3.87
C LEU A 32 -3.87 5.25 3.32
N ILE A 33 -3.82 5.72 2.08
CA ILE A 33 -2.60 6.22 1.44
C ILE A 33 -1.99 7.37 2.24
N ASP A 34 -2.81 8.30 2.75
CA ASP A 34 -2.35 9.44 3.56
C ASP A 34 -1.68 8.99 4.87
N ARG A 35 -2.30 8.02 5.56
CA ARG A 35 -1.73 7.44 6.80
C ARG A 35 -0.41 6.74 6.55
N TRP A 36 -0.34 6.00 5.46
CA TRP A 36 0.88 5.32 5.06
C TRP A 36 1.99 6.30 4.69
N GLN A 37 1.67 7.36 3.94
CA GLN A 37 2.62 8.44 3.64
C GLN A 37 3.18 9.08 4.90
N GLN A 38 2.34 9.28 5.93
CA GLN A 38 2.79 9.83 7.21
C GLN A 38 3.65 8.82 7.99
N ALA A 39 3.27 7.54 8.01
CA ALA A 39 3.98 6.50 8.74
C ALA A 39 5.35 6.17 8.13
N LEU A 40 5.44 6.25 6.80
CA LEU A 40 6.61 5.89 6.00
C LEU A 40 7.33 7.14 5.47
N GLN A 41 7.08 8.29 6.09
CA GLN A 41 7.64 9.55 5.63
C GLN A 41 9.18 9.47 5.55
N GLY A 42 9.73 9.78 4.38
CA GLY A 42 11.17 9.71 4.12
C GLY A 42 11.66 8.38 3.55
N THR A 43 10.76 7.45 3.20
CA THR A 43 11.08 6.26 2.39
C THR A 43 10.54 6.42 0.97
N ASP A 44 11.14 5.72 0.00
CA ASP A 44 10.68 5.68 -1.40
C ASP A 44 9.19 5.28 -1.49
N LEU A 45 8.75 4.36 -0.61
CA LEU A 45 7.36 3.93 -0.49
C LEU A 45 6.37 5.09 -0.25
N ALA A 46 6.77 6.16 0.44
CA ALA A 46 5.91 7.33 0.66
C ALA A 46 5.79 8.23 -0.58
N GLU A 47 6.82 8.25 -1.43
CA GLU A 47 6.78 8.97 -2.71
C GLU A 47 5.81 8.26 -3.68
N ASP A 48 5.93 6.93 -3.79
CA ASP A 48 5.07 6.09 -4.63
C ASP A 48 3.59 6.17 -4.22
N LEU A 49 3.33 6.19 -2.91
CA LEU A 49 1.99 6.38 -2.37
C LEU A 49 1.38 7.74 -2.80
N GLY A 50 2.21 8.78 -2.87
CA GLY A 50 1.78 10.09 -3.38
C GLY A 50 1.37 10.03 -4.85
N GLN A 51 2.12 9.27 -5.66
CA GLN A 51 1.79 9.05 -7.06
C GLN A 51 0.51 8.22 -7.21
N LEU A 52 0.33 7.17 -6.39
CA LEU A 52 -0.90 6.37 -6.35
C LEU A 52 -2.12 7.23 -6.01
N LYS A 53 -2.01 8.12 -5.02
CA LYS A 53 -3.06 9.07 -4.65
C LYS A 53 -3.48 9.94 -5.83
N ALA A 54 -2.51 10.46 -6.57
CA ALA A 54 -2.76 11.30 -7.74
C ALA A 54 -3.41 10.49 -8.88
N ALA A 55 -2.97 9.25 -9.12
CA ALA A 55 -3.55 8.36 -10.12
C ALA A 55 -5.01 8.01 -9.80
N LEU A 56 -5.30 7.68 -8.53
CA LEU A 56 -6.67 7.48 -8.03
C LEU A 56 -7.55 8.70 -8.24
N GLY A 57 -7.05 9.91 -7.95
CA GLY A 57 -7.79 11.15 -8.15
C GLY A 57 -8.09 11.47 -9.62
N ASN A 58 -7.20 11.08 -10.53
CA ASN A 58 -7.38 11.26 -11.98
C ASN A 58 -8.19 10.12 -12.63
N GLY A 59 -8.40 8.99 -11.94
CA GLY A 59 -9.09 7.82 -12.47
C GLY A 59 -8.30 7.05 -13.53
N ASP A 60 -6.97 7.18 -13.53
CA ASP A 60 -6.10 6.56 -14.54
C ASP A 60 -5.75 5.11 -14.15
N THR A 61 -6.57 4.16 -14.61
CA THR A 61 -6.49 2.75 -14.21
C THR A 61 -5.22 2.05 -14.70
N ALA A 62 -4.67 2.47 -15.84
CA ALA A 62 -3.43 1.92 -16.38
C ALA A 62 -2.23 2.33 -15.51
N GLN A 63 -2.16 3.62 -15.15
CA GLN A 63 -1.13 4.12 -14.24
C GLN A 63 -1.29 3.52 -12.83
N LEU A 64 -2.53 3.33 -12.37
CA LEU A 64 -2.85 2.65 -11.12
C LEU A 64 -2.28 1.23 -11.05
N GLY A 65 -2.44 0.43 -12.11
CA GLY A 65 -1.94 -0.93 -12.16
C GLY A 65 -0.42 -1.02 -11.96
N SER A 66 0.33 -0.15 -12.66
CA SER A 66 1.79 -0.04 -12.48
C SER A 66 2.17 0.43 -11.08
N LEU A 67 1.57 1.52 -10.60
CA LEU A 67 1.89 2.09 -9.27
C LEU A 67 1.58 1.12 -8.13
N LEU A 68 0.52 0.32 -8.24
CA LEU A 68 0.21 -0.72 -7.26
C LEU A 68 1.24 -1.86 -7.28
N THR A 69 1.76 -2.19 -8.45
CA THR A 69 2.82 -3.19 -8.59
C THR A 69 4.10 -2.69 -7.95
N ASP A 70 4.53 -1.48 -8.30
CA ASP A 70 5.72 -0.81 -7.76
C ASP A 70 5.63 -0.70 -6.21
N LEU A 71 4.49 -0.21 -5.70
CA LEU A 71 4.23 -0.14 -4.25
C LEU A 71 4.31 -1.50 -3.56
N GLY A 72 3.87 -2.56 -4.23
CA GLY A 72 3.98 -3.91 -3.70
C GLY A 72 5.44 -4.33 -3.59
N GLU A 73 6.25 -4.07 -4.61
CA GLU A 73 7.69 -4.37 -4.60
C GLU A 73 8.42 -3.58 -3.50
N ASP A 74 8.16 -2.29 -3.38
CA ASP A 74 8.73 -1.42 -2.34
C ASP A 74 8.29 -1.82 -0.92
N SER A 75 7.04 -2.28 -0.76
CA SER A 75 6.54 -2.80 0.51
C SER A 75 7.29 -4.09 0.91
N ALA A 76 7.59 -4.95 -0.06
CA ALA A 76 8.37 -6.16 0.16
C ALA A 76 9.84 -5.84 0.48
N GLU A 77 10.41 -4.82 -0.19
CA GLU A 77 11.76 -4.34 0.11
C GLU A 77 11.83 -3.73 1.51
N THR A 78 10.87 -2.90 1.89
CA THR A 78 10.75 -2.32 3.24
C THR A 78 10.57 -3.39 4.31
N ALA A 79 9.86 -4.48 4.01
CA ALA A 79 9.73 -5.63 4.91
C ALA A 79 11.05 -6.38 5.13
N THR A 80 11.98 -6.33 4.17
CA THR A 80 13.25 -7.07 4.19
C THR A 80 14.46 -6.20 4.59
N LYS A 81 14.47 -4.90 4.27
CA LYS A 81 15.46 -3.93 4.74
C LYS A 81 15.13 -3.46 6.16
N ALA A 82 15.87 -3.97 7.14
CA ALA A 82 16.23 -3.43 8.49
C ALA A 82 15.26 -2.58 9.36
N GLY A 83 14.09 -2.14 8.90
CA GLY A 83 13.17 -1.22 9.60
C GLY A 83 11.94 -1.91 10.20
N ALA A 84 11.44 -2.97 9.55
CA ALA A 84 10.32 -3.75 10.06
C ALA A 84 10.81 -5.10 10.62
N THR A 85 10.50 -5.40 11.88
CA THR A 85 10.77 -6.71 12.48
C THR A 85 9.49 -7.26 13.13
N GLY A 86 9.34 -8.58 13.14
CA GLY A 86 8.15 -9.23 13.68
C GLY A 86 6.90 -9.04 12.80
N GLU A 87 5.79 -8.67 13.43
CA GLU A 87 4.47 -8.67 12.80
C GLU A 87 4.32 -7.63 11.67
N VAL A 88 5.00 -6.49 11.77
CA VAL A 88 5.01 -5.44 10.73
C VAL A 88 5.60 -5.97 9.43
N ALA A 89 6.72 -6.72 9.50
CA ALA A 89 7.35 -7.30 8.31
C ALA A 89 6.46 -8.35 7.65
N SER A 90 5.82 -9.22 8.45
CA SER A 90 4.89 -10.23 7.91
C SER A 90 3.69 -9.59 7.23
N LYS A 91 3.13 -8.52 7.81
CA LYS A 91 2.01 -7.80 7.20
C LYS A 91 2.42 -7.01 5.96
N LEU A 92 3.58 -6.39 5.94
CA LEU A 92 4.11 -5.72 4.73
C LEU A 92 4.32 -6.72 3.58
N GLN A 93 4.84 -7.92 3.87
CA GLN A 93 4.93 -8.99 2.85
C GLN A 93 3.56 -9.49 2.38
N GLN A 94 2.57 -9.53 3.25
CA GLN A 94 1.22 -9.93 2.87
C GLN A 94 0.55 -8.85 2.02
N LEU A 95 0.80 -7.59 2.36
CA LEU A 95 0.33 -6.46 1.58
C LEU A 95 1.00 -6.41 0.20
N SER A 96 2.31 -6.63 0.12
CA SER A 96 3.03 -6.60 -1.16
C SER A 96 2.41 -7.55 -2.18
N GLN A 97 2.12 -8.79 -1.76
CA GLN A 97 1.47 -9.79 -2.62
C GLN A 97 0.10 -9.33 -3.10
N LEU A 98 -0.69 -8.70 -2.23
CA LEU A 98 -2.01 -8.19 -2.58
C LEU A 98 -1.92 -7.00 -3.53
N LEU A 99 -1.00 -6.07 -3.29
CA LEU A 99 -0.78 -4.90 -4.13
C LEU A 99 -0.32 -5.29 -5.54
N VAL A 100 0.68 -6.17 -5.65
CA VAL A 100 1.15 -6.70 -6.95
C VAL A 100 0.01 -7.43 -7.67
N GLN A 101 -0.74 -8.26 -6.97
CA GLN A 101 -1.84 -9.01 -7.57
C GLN A 101 -2.96 -8.08 -8.06
N ALA A 102 -3.26 -7.05 -7.29
CA ALA A 102 -4.31 -6.10 -7.62
C ALA A 102 -3.87 -5.13 -8.74
N GLY A 103 -2.59 -4.73 -8.76
CA GLY A 103 -1.97 -3.97 -9.85
C GLY A 103 -1.96 -4.75 -11.16
N GLY A 104 -1.51 -6.01 -11.14
CA GLY A 104 -1.53 -6.91 -12.29
C GLY A 104 -2.94 -7.29 -12.77
N SER A 105 -3.97 -7.11 -11.94
CA SER A 105 -5.38 -7.29 -12.36
C SER A 105 -5.96 -6.07 -13.10
N LEU A 106 -5.27 -4.92 -13.04
CA LEU A 106 -5.69 -3.66 -13.65
C LEU A 106 -4.93 -3.35 -14.95
N GLN A 107 -3.90 -4.12 -15.27
CA GLN A 107 -3.14 -4.07 -16.54
C GLN A 107 -3.84 -4.89 -17.64
#